data_AF-A0AAN2CGT9-F1
#
_entry.id   AF-A0AAN2CGT9-F1
#
_cell.length_a   1.000
_cell.length_b   1.000
_cell.length_c   1.000
_cell.angle_alpha   90.00
_cell.angle_beta   90.00
_cell.angle_gamma   90.00
#
_symmetry.space_group_name_H-M   'P 1'
#
loop_
_entity.id
_entity.type
_entity.pdbx_description
1 polymer ?
#
loop_
_entity_poly.entity_id
_entity_poly.type
_entity_poly.pdbx_seq_one_letter_code
_entity_poly.pdbx_strand_id
1 'polypeptide(L)'
;MSDETSKKLAVLIDADNAQASLCNELFSEVSKYGLANVKRAYGDWTTTNLKGWKEHLHKHAIQPIQQFSYTTGKNSTDSSLIIDAMDLLHDGNLDGFCLISSDSDFTRLANRLRESGIIVYGFGEEKTPDAFISACNLFIKTENLRKTKAAKDFSDDKDLKELISNALSATSKDDGWSLLSAVGSYINKNESSFDSRTYGYEKLGGLVKSLTYLKTETREVGGVSHLYVTSV
;
A
#
# COMPACT_ATOMS: atom_id res chain seq x y z
N MET A 1 -7.08 -26.62 14.01
CA MET A 1 -7.71 -25.69 13.05
C MET A 1 -7.69 -24.32 13.71
N SER A 2 -6.63 -23.55 13.49
CA SER A 2 -6.63 -22.14 13.88
C SER A 2 -7.47 -21.41 12.84
N ASP A 3 -8.60 -20.85 13.23
CA ASP A 3 -9.21 -19.77 12.46
C ASP A 3 -8.14 -18.69 12.32
N GLU A 4 -7.59 -18.50 11.11
CA GLU A 4 -6.83 -17.28 10.82
C GLU A 4 -7.84 -16.14 10.92
N THR A 5 -7.91 -15.57 12.11
CA THR A 5 -8.76 -14.41 12.38
C THR A 5 -8.24 -13.30 11.48
N SER A 6 -9.07 -12.83 10.55
CA SER A 6 -8.67 -11.78 9.63
C SER A 6 -8.21 -10.55 10.41
N LYS A 7 -7.07 -9.97 10.02
CA LYS A 7 -6.47 -8.82 10.70
C LYS A 7 -7.46 -7.67 10.80
N LYS A 8 -7.58 -7.06 11.96
CA LYS A 8 -8.43 -5.89 12.20
C LYS A 8 -7.67 -4.63 11.87
N LEU A 9 -8.16 -3.87 10.89
CA LEU A 9 -7.50 -2.68 10.39
C LEU A 9 -8.29 -1.41 10.72
N ALA A 10 -7.57 -0.35 11.07
CA ALA A 10 -8.11 1.00 11.09
C ALA A 10 -7.77 1.72 9.78
N VAL A 11 -8.78 2.21 9.09
CA VAL A 11 -8.67 2.96 7.84
C VAL A 11 -8.90 4.44 8.16
N LEU A 12 -7.81 5.21 8.13
CA LEU A 12 -7.75 6.63 8.46
C LEU A 12 -7.49 7.42 7.18
N ILE A 13 -8.47 8.24 6.80
CA ILE A 13 -8.49 8.94 5.53
C ILE A 13 -8.37 10.44 5.76
N ASP A 14 -7.30 11.03 5.24
CA ASP A 14 -7.18 12.48 5.09
C ASP A 14 -8.08 12.94 3.94
N ALA A 15 -9.32 13.34 4.26
CA ALA A 15 -10.35 13.61 3.26
C ALA A 15 -10.12 14.92 2.51
N ASP A 16 -9.36 15.85 3.11
CA ASP A 16 -9.00 17.12 2.47
C ASP A 16 -8.04 16.90 1.29
N ASN A 17 -7.17 15.89 1.39
CA ASN A 17 -6.19 15.57 0.35
C ASN A 17 -6.54 14.31 -0.48
N ALA A 18 -7.43 13.43 -0.01
CA ALA A 18 -7.82 12.22 -0.73
C ALA A 18 -8.98 12.44 -1.72
N GLN A 19 -9.07 11.56 -2.72
CA GLN A 19 -10.14 11.59 -3.72
C GLN A 19 -11.27 10.63 -3.33
N ALA A 20 -12.47 11.17 -3.03
CA ALA A 20 -13.65 10.38 -2.63
C ALA A 20 -14.00 9.25 -3.62
N SER A 21 -13.82 9.50 -4.92
CA SER A 21 -14.15 8.56 -6.00
C SER A 21 -13.39 7.24 -5.92
N LEU A 22 -12.22 7.22 -5.28
CA LEU A 22 -11.38 6.03 -5.11
C LEU A 22 -11.80 5.14 -3.93
N CYS A 23 -12.79 5.52 -3.14
CA CYS A 23 -13.16 4.76 -1.93
C CYS A 23 -13.50 3.30 -2.23
N ASN A 24 -14.20 3.01 -3.34
CA ASN A 24 -14.57 1.63 -3.67
C ASN A 24 -13.33 0.76 -3.89
N GLU A 25 -12.41 1.24 -4.72
CA GLU A 25 -11.17 0.55 -5.07
C GLU A 25 -10.23 0.46 -3.87
N LEU A 26 -10.16 1.53 -3.07
CA LEU A 26 -9.41 1.56 -1.81
C LEU A 26 -9.88 0.45 -0.86
N PHE A 27 -11.17 0.35 -0.55
CA PHE A 27 -11.66 -0.67 0.37
C PHE A 27 -11.54 -2.09 -0.21
N SER A 28 -11.66 -2.24 -1.53
CA SER A 28 -11.35 -3.50 -2.21
C SER A 28 -9.89 -3.91 -2.01
N GLU A 29 -8.95 -2.96 -2.12
CA GLU A 29 -7.53 -3.20 -1.86
C GLU A 29 -7.26 -3.51 -0.38
N VAL A 30 -7.82 -2.74 0.55
CA VAL A 30 -7.70 -2.96 2.00
C VAL A 30 -8.18 -4.35 2.40
N SER A 31 -9.26 -4.85 1.79
CA SER A 31 -9.82 -6.18 2.08
C SER A 31 -8.86 -7.35 1.82
N LYS A 32 -7.81 -7.13 1.00
CA LYS A 32 -6.75 -8.12 0.76
C LYS A 32 -5.83 -8.30 1.97
N TYR A 33 -5.75 -7.30 2.85
CA TYR A 33 -4.84 -7.27 3.99
C TYR A 33 -5.55 -7.52 5.33
N GLY A 34 -6.85 -7.24 5.42
CA GLY A 34 -7.64 -7.44 6.61
C GLY A 34 -9.04 -6.82 6.54
N LEU A 35 -9.77 -6.90 7.65
CA LEU A 35 -11.08 -6.30 7.83
C LEU A 35 -10.94 -4.85 8.29
N ALA A 36 -11.56 -3.92 7.57
CA ALA A 36 -11.63 -2.52 7.97
C ALA A 36 -12.65 -2.33 9.11
N ASN A 37 -12.19 -2.51 10.35
CA ASN A 37 -13.01 -2.41 11.57
C ASN A 37 -13.29 -0.96 11.97
N VAL A 38 -12.30 -0.09 11.81
CA VAL A 38 -12.45 1.35 12.01
C VAL A 38 -12.30 2.02 10.66
N LYS A 39 -13.22 2.93 10.33
CA LYS A 39 -13.22 3.69 9.07
C LYS A 39 -13.54 5.13 9.39
N ARG A 40 -12.53 6.00 9.32
CA ARG A 40 -12.67 7.42 9.66
C ARG A 40 -12.09 8.27 8.56
N ALA A 41 -12.82 9.34 8.24
CA ALA A 41 -12.38 10.36 7.30
C ALA A 41 -12.28 11.69 8.04
N TYR A 42 -11.15 12.38 7.93
CA TYR A 42 -10.86 13.62 8.66
C TYR A 42 -10.85 14.75 7.67
N GLY A 43 -11.61 15.81 7.95
CA GLY A 43 -11.68 16.97 7.09
C GLY A 43 -12.57 18.05 7.65
N ASP A 44 -12.55 19.21 7.00
CA ASP A 44 -13.52 20.27 7.28
C ASP A 44 -14.76 20.10 6.40
N TRP A 45 -15.76 19.35 6.88
CA TRP A 45 -17.00 19.04 6.15
C TRP A 45 -17.90 20.26 5.89
N THR A 46 -17.54 21.44 6.39
CA THR A 46 -18.21 22.70 6.03
C THR A 46 -17.78 23.24 4.67
N THR A 47 -16.65 22.75 4.14
CA THR A 47 -16.08 23.18 2.88
C THR A 47 -16.79 22.56 1.67
N THR A 48 -16.67 23.21 0.51
CA THR A 48 -17.38 22.78 -0.71
C THR A 48 -16.68 21.65 -1.45
N ASN A 49 -15.35 21.51 -1.30
CA ASN A 49 -14.55 20.44 -1.92
C ASN A 49 -14.92 19.06 -1.37
N LEU A 50 -15.41 18.95 -0.13
CA LEU A 50 -15.78 17.67 0.47
C LEU A 50 -17.21 17.20 0.13
N LYS A 51 -18.01 17.96 -0.61
CA LYS A 51 -19.41 17.61 -0.92
C LYS A 51 -19.55 16.24 -1.59
N GLY A 52 -18.59 15.84 -2.43
CA GLY A 52 -18.58 14.55 -3.12
C GLY A 52 -18.42 13.34 -2.20
N TRP A 53 -17.94 13.53 -0.96
CA TRP A 53 -17.73 12.43 -0.02
C TRP A 53 -19.01 11.87 0.56
N LYS A 54 -20.10 12.64 0.65
CA LYS A 54 -21.32 12.24 1.38
C LYS A 54 -21.83 10.86 0.95
N GLU A 55 -21.90 10.60 -0.34
CA GLU A 55 -22.33 9.30 -0.87
C GLU A 55 -21.38 8.18 -0.45
N HIS A 56 -20.08 8.39 -0.58
CA HIS A 56 -19.05 7.41 -0.23
C HIS A 56 -18.98 7.13 1.28
N LEU A 57 -19.16 8.15 2.13
CA LEU A 57 -19.22 7.99 3.58
C LEU A 57 -20.34 7.04 3.98
N HIS A 58 -21.56 7.27 3.45
CA HIS A 58 -22.70 6.40 3.72
C HIS A 58 -22.51 5.00 3.14
N LYS A 59 -22.07 4.90 1.88
CA LYS A 59 -21.92 3.62 1.18
C LYS A 59 -20.93 2.68 1.86
N HIS A 60 -19.84 3.21 2.39
CA HIS A 60 -18.77 2.41 3.00
C HIS A 60 -18.80 2.40 4.53
N ALA A 61 -19.81 3.03 5.14
CA ALA A 61 -19.94 3.23 6.59
C ALA A 61 -18.68 3.88 7.19
N ILE A 62 -18.19 4.94 6.53
CA ILE A 62 -17.06 5.75 7.00
C ILE A 62 -17.61 6.82 7.93
N GLN A 63 -17.05 6.93 9.12
CA GLN A 63 -17.39 7.98 10.07
C GLN A 63 -16.67 9.29 9.67
N PRO A 64 -17.41 10.37 9.37
CA PRO A 64 -16.80 11.68 9.19
C PRO A 64 -16.37 12.26 10.54
N ILE A 65 -15.11 12.67 10.65
CA ILE A 65 -14.54 13.41 11.77
C ILE A 65 -14.37 14.85 11.33
N GLN A 66 -15.15 15.75 11.93
CA GLN A 66 -15.13 17.18 11.63
C GLN A 66 -14.00 17.86 12.38
N GLN A 67 -13.21 18.65 11.67
CA GLN A 67 -12.30 19.61 12.27
C GLN A 67 -12.36 20.93 11.52
N PHE A 68 -12.57 22.03 12.24
CA PHE A 68 -12.62 23.36 11.63
C PHE A 68 -11.22 23.85 11.26
N SER A 69 -11.07 24.31 10.02
CA SER A 69 -9.86 24.99 9.57
C SER A 69 -9.85 26.44 10.07
N TYR A 70 -9.14 26.72 11.17
CA TYR A 70 -9.05 28.08 11.73
C TYR A 70 -8.25 29.06 10.86
N THR A 71 -7.37 28.54 10.00
CA THR A 71 -6.62 29.30 9.00
C THR A 71 -6.34 28.38 7.82
N THR A 72 -6.48 28.89 6.59
CA THR A 72 -6.16 28.16 5.36
C THR A 72 -4.71 27.68 5.36
N GLY A 73 -4.49 26.37 5.16
CA GLY A 73 -3.16 25.76 5.10
C GLY A 73 -2.54 25.37 6.44
N LYS A 74 -3.33 25.18 7.52
CA LYS A 74 -2.83 24.57 8.77
C LYS A 74 -3.39 23.16 8.98
N ASN A 75 -2.50 22.28 9.43
CA ASN A 75 -2.63 20.84 9.68
C ASN A 75 -3.59 20.45 10.83
N SER A 76 -4.73 21.13 10.96
CA SER A 76 -5.68 20.88 12.04
C SER A 76 -6.37 19.52 11.89
N THR A 77 -6.71 19.14 10.67
CA THR A 77 -7.29 17.85 10.31
C THR A 77 -6.24 16.74 10.49
N ASP A 78 -4.98 16.97 10.10
CA ASP A 78 -3.88 16.03 10.34
C ASP A 78 -3.63 15.79 11.82
N SER A 79 -3.64 16.86 12.64
CA SER A 79 -3.47 16.74 14.09
C SER A 79 -4.57 15.89 14.70
N SER A 80 -5.81 16.07 14.24
CA SER A 80 -6.97 15.28 14.69
C SER A 80 -6.84 13.81 14.30
N LEU A 81 -6.38 13.53 13.07
CA LEU A 81 -6.09 12.18 12.59
C LEU A 81 -4.99 11.53 13.43
N ILE A 82 -3.89 12.24 13.69
CA ILE A 82 -2.77 11.73 14.48
C ILE A 82 -3.20 11.40 15.92
N ILE A 83 -3.94 12.30 16.57
CA ILE A 83 -4.44 12.07 17.95
C ILE A 83 -5.30 10.81 17.96
N ASP A 84 -6.27 10.73 17.05
CA ASP A 84 -7.21 9.62 17.02
C ASP A 84 -6.54 8.29 16.63
N ALA A 85 -5.52 8.33 15.77
CA ALA A 85 -4.68 7.17 15.48
C ALA A 85 -3.93 6.67 16.71
N MET A 86 -3.41 7.58 17.54
CA MET A 86 -2.74 7.21 18.79
C MET A 86 -3.72 6.67 19.83
N ASP A 87 -4.92 7.21 19.93
CA ASP A 87 -5.95 6.68 20.83
C ASP A 87 -6.34 5.25 20.42
N LEU A 88 -6.61 5.03 19.13
CA LEU A 88 -6.88 3.71 18.56
C LEU A 88 -5.72 2.71 18.76
N LEU A 89 -4.47 3.19 18.69
CA LEU A 89 -3.30 2.37 18.98
C LEU A 89 -3.30 1.90 20.44
N HIS A 90 -3.57 2.81 21.39
CA HIS A 90 -3.54 2.49 22.81
C HIS A 90 -4.74 1.65 23.27
N ASP A 91 -5.86 1.68 22.54
CA ASP A 91 -7.00 0.77 22.76
C ASP A 91 -6.63 -0.71 22.53
N GLY A 92 -5.56 -0.99 21.76
CA GLY A 92 -4.96 -2.33 21.64
C GLY A 92 -5.78 -3.38 20.88
N ASN A 93 -6.80 -2.97 20.12
CA ASN A 93 -7.76 -3.88 19.45
C ASN A 93 -7.55 -4.02 17.93
N LEU A 94 -6.47 -3.47 17.39
CA LEU A 94 -6.18 -3.39 15.96
C LEU A 94 -4.83 -4.04 15.64
N ASP A 95 -4.76 -4.73 14.51
CA ASP A 95 -3.56 -5.40 14.01
C ASP A 95 -2.78 -4.54 12.99
N GLY A 96 -3.42 -3.49 12.47
CA GLY A 96 -2.83 -2.63 11.46
C GLY A 96 -3.58 -1.32 11.22
N PHE A 97 -2.87 -0.37 10.61
CA PHE A 97 -3.41 0.92 10.18
C PHE A 97 -3.22 1.09 8.68
N CYS A 98 -4.27 1.52 8.01
CA CYS A 98 -4.24 2.06 6.67
C CYS A 98 -4.26 3.58 6.77
N LEU A 99 -3.18 4.23 6.37
CA LEU A 99 -3.05 5.69 6.32
C LEU A 99 -3.22 6.15 4.87
N ILE A 100 -4.31 6.86 4.58
CA ILE A 100 -4.62 7.35 3.24
C ILE A 100 -4.30 8.83 3.21
N SER A 101 -3.08 9.16 2.78
CA SER A 101 -2.59 10.53 2.57
C SER A 101 -1.35 10.50 1.66
N SER A 102 -1.03 11.65 1.08
CA SER A 102 0.24 11.88 0.37
C SER A 102 1.15 12.87 1.11
N ASP A 103 0.78 13.28 2.33
CA ASP A 103 1.54 14.23 3.14
C ASP A 103 2.68 13.55 3.92
N SER A 104 3.87 14.13 3.83
CA SER A 104 5.03 13.69 4.59
C SER A 104 4.89 13.88 6.11
N ASP A 105 3.97 14.71 6.59
CA ASP A 105 3.80 14.96 8.02
C ASP A 105 3.32 13.71 8.78
N PHE A 106 2.71 12.74 8.09
CA PHE A 106 2.33 11.44 8.66
C PHE A 106 3.51 10.47 8.83
N THR A 107 4.73 10.82 8.39
CA THR A 107 5.93 9.98 8.54
C THR A 107 6.19 9.59 9.99
N ARG A 108 6.06 10.55 10.93
CA ARG A 108 6.29 10.27 12.35
C ARG A 108 5.21 9.36 12.94
N LEU A 109 3.96 9.52 12.50
CA LEU A 109 2.86 8.63 12.90
C LEU A 109 3.13 7.20 12.44
N ALA A 110 3.46 7.00 11.16
CA ALA A 110 3.76 5.69 10.61
C ALA A 110 4.92 4.99 11.35
N ASN A 111 6.00 5.71 11.63
CA ASN A 111 7.11 5.18 12.42
C ASN A 111 6.67 4.78 13.84
N ARG A 112 5.91 5.64 14.52
CA ARG A 112 5.46 5.37 15.89
C ARG A 112 4.53 4.15 15.98
N LEU A 113 3.65 3.96 14.99
CA LEU A 113 2.80 2.78 14.87
C LEU A 113 3.65 1.51 14.68
N ARG A 114 4.66 1.55 13.80
CA ARG A 114 5.59 0.44 13.57
C ARG A 114 6.46 0.11 14.77
N GLU A 115 6.97 1.12 15.47
CA GLU A 115 7.70 0.95 16.74
C GLU A 115 6.86 0.22 17.79
N SER A 116 5.54 0.37 17.72
CA SER A 116 4.60 -0.32 18.61
C SER A 116 4.22 -1.72 18.11
N GLY A 117 4.89 -2.22 17.06
CA GLY A 117 4.67 -3.54 16.47
C GLY A 117 3.46 -3.64 15.54
N ILE A 118 2.80 -2.51 15.23
CA ILE A 118 1.62 -2.49 14.37
C ILE A 118 2.01 -2.35 12.90
N ILE A 119 1.31 -3.06 12.02
CA ILE A 119 1.54 -2.99 10.58
C ILE A 119 0.94 -1.70 10.02
N VAL A 120 1.70 -0.98 9.21
CA VAL A 120 1.26 0.26 8.55
C VAL A 120 1.20 0.06 7.04
N TYR A 121 0.02 0.24 6.48
CA TYR A 121 -0.26 0.30 5.05
C TYR A 121 -0.45 1.76 4.64
N GLY A 122 0.45 2.30 3.82
CA GLY A 122 0.30 3.64 3.25
C GLY A 122 -0.47 3.59 1.94
N PHE A 123 -1.30 4.59 1.69
CA PHE A 123 -1.95 4.81 0.40
C PHE A 123 -1.82 6.29 0.03
N GLY A 124 -1.25 6.59 -1.13
CA GLY A 124 -1.08 7.96 -1.59
C GLY A 124 -0.82 8.05 -3.09
N GLU A 125 -0.71 9.26 -3.60
CA GLU A 125 -0.42 9.53 -5.01
C GLU A 125 1.03 9.18 -5.36
N GLU A 126 1.34 9.05 -6.65
CA GLU A 126 2.69 8.75 -7.14
C GLU A 126 3.74 9.77 -6.69
N LYS A 127 3.33 11.02 -6.44
CA LYS A 127 4.18 12.13 -5.97
C LYS A 127 4.47 12.12 -4.46
N THR A 128 4.00 11.11 -3.73
CA THR A 128 4.18 11.02 -2.28
C THR A 128 5.67 10.98 -1.93
N PRO A 129 6.15 11.77 -0.94
CA PRO A 129 7.57 11.78 -0.59
C PRO A 129 8.10 10.42 -0.06
N ASP A 130 9.33 10.07 -0.45
CA ASP A 130 10.00 8.82 -0.07
C ASP A 130 10.09 8.60 1.44
N ALA A 131 10.15 9.68 2.23
CA ALA A 131 10.17 9.62 3.69
C ALA A 131 8.91 8.94 4.26
N PHE A 132 7.73 9.27 3.73
CA PHE A 132 6.48 8.68 4.20
C PHE A 132 6.30 7.25 3.65
N ILE A 133 6.67 7.04 2.39
CA ILE A 133 6.69 5.71 1.75
C ILE A 133 7.52 4.73 2.59
N SER A 134 8.77 5.09 2.88
CA SER A 134 9.71 4.25 3.65
C SER A 134 9.30 4.03 5.10
N ALA A 135 8.47 4.93 5.65
CA ALA A 135 7.90 4.77 6.98
C ALA A 135 6.78 3.72 7.02
N CYS A 136 6.22 3.30 5.89
CA CYS A 136 5.19 2.25 5.84
C CYS A 136 5.81 0.84 5.71
N ASN A 137 5.03 -0.20 6.04
CA ASN A 137 5.41 -1.59 5.72
C ASN A 137 5.14 -1.93 4.25
N LEU A 138 4.07 -1.36 3.71
CA LEU A 138 3.67 -1.47 2.30
C LEU A 138 3.02 -0.15 1.93
N PHE A 139 3.35 0.37 0.74
CA PHE A 139 2.79 1.61 0.23
C PHE A 139 2.13 1.36 -1.12
N ILE A 140 0.82 1.61 -1.22
CA ILE A 140 0.04 1.42 -2.43
C ILE A 140 -0.23 2.77 -3.08
N LYS A 141 0.31 2.95 -4.28
CA LYS A 141 0.00 4.13 -5.11
C LYS A 141 -1.46 4.10 -5.54
N THR A 142 -2.20 5.18 -5.32
CA THR A 142 -3.63 5.29 -5.64
C THR A 142 -3.93 5.09 -7.12
N GLU A 143 -2.97 5.41 -7.99
CA GLU A 143 -3.00 5.17 -9.43
C GLU A 143 -3.12 3.68 -9.77
N ASN A 144 -2.58 2.80 -8.93
CA ASN A 144 -2.64 1.34 -9.08
C ASN A 144 -3.97 0.74 -8.62
N LEU A 145 -4.82 1.54 -7.96
CA LEU A 145 -6.18 1.14 -7.59
C LEU A 145 -7.13 1.21 -8.79
N ARG A 146 -6.80 2.06 -9.77
CA ARG A 146 -7.53 2.16 -11.04
C ARG A 146 -7.05 1.06 -12.00
N LYS A 147 -7.88 0.70 -12.98
CA LYS A 147 -7.55 -0.36 -13.97
C LYS A 147 -6.14 -0.19 -14.53
N THR A 148 -5.43 -1.31 -14.60
CA THR A 148 -4.02 -1.41 -15.00
C THR A 148 -3.77 -0.69 -16.33
N LYS A 149 -2.77 0.20 -16.35
CA LYS A 149 -2.27 0.85 -17.58
C LYS A 149 -1.81 -0.23 -18.56
N ALA A 150 -1.83 0.07 -19.87
CA ALA A 150 -1.33 -0.86 -20.87
C ALA A 150 0.12 -1.28 -20.56
N ALA A 151 0.40 -2.58 -20.65
CA ALA A 151 1.73 -3.14 -20.43
C ALA A 151 2.75 -2.45 -21.35
N LYS A 152 3.85 -1.99 -20.78
CA LYS A 152 5.00 -1.46 -21.51
C LYS A 152 6.21 -2.36 -21.29
N ASP A 153 7.19 -2.25 -22.18
CA ASP A 153 8.51 -2.83 -21.97
C ASP A 153 9.30 -1.93 -21.02
N PHE A 154 9.75 -2.52 -19.90
CA PHE A 154 10.57 -1.87 -18.88
C PHE A 154 11.95 -2.55 -18.75
N SER A 155 12.39 -3.25 -19.79
CA SER A 155 13.69 -3.95 -19.78
C SER A 155 14.88 -3.02 -19.56
N ASP A 156 14.77 -1.77 -20.00
CA ASP A 156 15.83 -0.74 -19.88
C ASP A 156 15.66 0.17 -18.65
N ASP A 157 14.64 -0.06 -17.83
CA ASP A 157 14.43 0.68 -16.58
C ASP A 157 15.50 0.29 -15.57
N LYS A 158 16.39 1.25 -15.24
CA LYS A 158 17.56 1.01 -14.39
C LYS A 158 17.18 0.65 -12.97
N ASP A 159 16.21 1.35 -12.41
CA ASP A 159 15.80 1.19 -11.01
C ASP A 159 15.10 -0.16 -10.83
N LEU A 160 14.22 -0.54 -11.77
CA LEU A 160 13.59 -1.85 -11.79
C LEU A 160 14.63 -2.97 -11.96
N LYS A 161 15.59 -2.78 -12.86
CA LYS A 161 16.66 -3.76 -13.10
C LYS A 161 17.55 -3.96 -11.89
N GLU A 162 17.93 -2.88 -11.23
CA GLU A 162 18.70 -2.94 -9.99
C GLU A 162 17.93 -3.65 -8.88
N LEU A 163 16.66 -3.28 -8.67
CA LEU A 163 15.78 -3.89 -7.67
C LEU A 163 15.64 -5.42 -7.88
N ILE A 164 15.34 -5.85 -9.10
CA ILE A 164 15.19 -7.28 -9.41
C ILE A 164 16.53 -8.00 -9.31
N SER A 165 17.62 -7.40 -9.79
CA SER A 165 18.96 -8.03 -9.73
C SER A 165 19.42 -8.24 -8.28
N ASN A 166 19.16 -7.28 -7.40
CA ASN A 166 19.42 -7.38 -5.97
C ASN A 166 18.58 -8.50 -5.34
N ALA A 167 17.29 -8.58 -5.69
CA ALA A 167 16.40 -9.63 -5.19
C ALA A 167 16.80 -11.04 -5.66
N LEU A 168 17.21 -11.20 -6.92
CA LEU A 168 17.73 -12.46 -7.46
C LEU A 168 19.02 -12.86 -6.74
N SER A 169 19.96 -11.92 -6.59
CA SER A 169 21.23 -12.19 -5.89
C SER A 169 21.02 -12.64 -4.45
N ALA A 170 20.01 -12.11 -3.76
CA ALA A 170 19.70 -12.45 -2.38
C ALA A 170 18.86 -13.74 -2.22
N THR A 171 18.19 -14.22 -3.27
CA THR A 171 17.25 -15.35 -3.19
C THR A 171 17.60 -16.54 -4.07
N SER A 172 18.65 -16.41 -4.89
CA SER A 172 19.17 -17.47 -5.74
C SER A 172 19.65 -18.67 -4.92
N LYS A 173 19.39 -19.86 -5.43
CA LYS A 173 19.93 -21.12 -4.92
C LYS A 173 21.20 -21.52 -5.66
N ASP A 174 21.76 -22.67 -5.29
CA ASP A 174 22.99 -23.21 -5.88
C ASP A 174 22.90 -23.43 -7.41
N ASP A 175 21.68 -23.59 -7.96
CA ASP A 175 21.42 -23.74 -9.40
C ASP A 175 21.33 -22.40 -10.16
N GLY A 176 21.48 -21.27 -9.46
CA GLY A 176 21.34 -19.93 -10.03
C GLY A 176 19.90 -19.44 -10.17
N TRP A 177 18.90 -20.27 -9.83
CA TRP A 177 17.49 -19.91 -9.96
C TRP A 177 16.89 -19.46 -8.63
N SER A 178 16.04 -18.44 -8.71
CA SER A 178 15.25 -17.95 -7.58
C SER A 178 13.79 -18.35 -7.75
N LEU A 179 13.14 -18.78 -6.66
CA LEU A 179 11.68 -18.96 -6.65
C LEU A 179 11.01 -17.58 -6.69
N LEU A 180 10.09 -17.34 -7.62
CA LEU A 180 9.51 -16.00 -7.82
C LEU A 180 8.79 -15.47 -6.58
N SER A 181 8.18 -16.34 -5.76
CA SER A 181 7.57 -15.91 -4.50
C SER A 181 8.60 -15.42 -3.48
N ALA A 182 9.80 -15.99 -3.48
CA ALA A 182 10.91 -15.52 -2.64
C ALA A 182 11.43 -14.16 -3.13
N VAL A 183 11.58 -13.99 -4.45
CA VAL A 183 11.93 -12.71 -5.08
C VAL A 183 10.91 -11.62 -4.71
N GLY A 184 9.61 -11.90 -4.88
CA GLY A 184 8.54 -10.96 -4.52
C GLY A 184 8.53 -10.63 -3.02
N SER A 185 8.75 -11.62 -2.16
CA SER A 185 8.84 -11.40 -0.70
C SER A 185 10.04 -10.53 -0.32
N TYR A 186 11.19 -10.73 -0.98
CA TYR A 186 12.36 -9.89 -0.78
C TYR A 186 12.11 -8.46 -1.24
N ILE A 187 11.52 -8.27 -2.42
CA ILE A 187 11.21 -6.94 -2.96
C ILE A 187 10.25 -6.21 -2.00
N ASN A 188 9.11 -6.81 -1.63
CA ASN A 188 8.14 -6.16 -0.75
C ASN A 188 8.72 -5.81 0.64
N LYS A 189 9.75 -6.54 1.11
CA LYS A 189 10.41 -6.26 2.38
C LYS A 189 11.40 -5.09 2.29
N ASN A 190 12.03 -4.88 1.14
CA ASN A 190 13.10 -3.89 0.97
C ASN A 190 12.64 -2.64 0.20
N GLU A 191 11.61 -2.76 -0.63
CA GLU A 191 11.03 -1.68 -1.42
C GLU A 191 9.51 -1.65 -1.19
N SER A 192 9.10 -0.86 -0.20
CA SER A 192 7.70 -0.81 0.26
C SER A 192 6.71 -0.33 -0.80
N SER A 193 7.17 0.44 -1.79
CA SER A 193 6.32 1.03 -2.84
C SER A 193 6.20 0.17 -4.09
N PHE A 194 6.93 -0.95 -4.16
CA PHE A 194 6.95 -1.78 -5.35
C PHE A 194 5.58 -2.40 -5.61
N ASP A 195 5.10 -2.25 -6.85
CA ASP A 195 3.87 -2.86 -7.33
C ASP A 195 3.98 -3.11 -8.83
N SER A 196 3.72 -4.35 -9.27
CA SER A 196 3.79 -4.70 -10.69
C SER A 196 2.77 -3.93 -11.55
N ARG A 197 1.68 -3.45 -10.94
CA ARG A 197 0.64 -2.66 -11.61
C ARG A 197 1.16 -1.31 -12.08
N THR A 198 2.16 -0.74 -11.40
CA THR A 198 2.87 0.47 -11.84
C THR A 198 3.45 0.28 -13.24
N TYR A 199 3.89 -0.93 -13.54
CA TYR A 199 4.47 -1.33 -14.82
C TYR A 199 3.46 -1.93 -15.81
N GLY A 200 2.16 -1.92 -15.47
CA GLY A 200 1.10 -2.44 -16.34
C GLY A 200 0.85 -3.95 -16.22
N TYR A 201 1.34 -4.60 -15.16
CA TYR A 201 1.15 -6.04 -14.95
C TYR A 201 0.38 -6.33 -13.65
N GLU A 202 -0.70 -7.10 -13.73
CA GLU A 202 -1.52 -7.48 -12.56
C GLU A 202 -0.75 -8.33 -11.53
N LYS A 203 0.25 -9.07 -11.98
CA LYS A 203 1.06 -9.98 -11.16
C LYS A 203 2.53 -9.82 -11.50
N LEU A 204 3.39 -9.96 -10.49
CA LEU A 204 4.85 -9.95 -10.65
C LEU A 204 5.33 -10.94 -11.72
N GLY A 205 4.70 -12.11 -11.83
CA GLY A 205 5.07 -13.10 -12.85
C GLY A 205 4.83 -12.62 -14.29
N GLY A 206 3.88 -11.72 -14.52
CA GLY A 206 3.69 -11.08 -15.83
C GLY A 206 4.82 -10.10 -16.14
N LEU A 207 5.16 -9.25 -15.17
CA LEU A 207 6.26 -8.29 -15.30
C LEU A 207 7.60 -9.00 -15.52
N VAL A 208 7.93 -10.01 -14.71
CA VAL A 208 9.21 -10.72 -14.85
C VAL A 208 9.33 -11.43 -16.20
N LYS A 209 8.22 -11.94 -16.75
CA LYS A 209 8.20 -12.56 -18.09
C LYS A 209 8.39 -11.56 -19.23
N SER A 210 8.07 -10.28 -19.02
CA SER A 210 8.25 -9.26 -20.05
C SER A 210 9.65 -8.68 -20.10
N LEU A 211 10.47 -8.88 -19.06
CA LEU A 211 11.81 -8.31 -18.95
C LEU A 211 12.82 -9.17 -19.71
N THR A 212 13.38 -8.61 -20.79
CA THR A 212 14.24 -9.35 -21.75
C THR A 212 15.57 -9.84 -21.16
N TYR A 213 16.03 -9.24 -20.07
CA TYR A 213 17.25 -9.67 -19.35
C TYR A 213 16.99 -10.80 -18.33
N LEU A 214 15.78 -11.34 -18.27
CA LEU A 214 15.39 -12.43 -17.37
C LEU A 214 14.96 -13.68 -18.14
N LYS A 215 15.26 -14.85 -17.58
CA LYS A 215 14.69 -16.13 -17.99
C LYS A 215 13.72 -16.60 -16.92
N THR A 216 12.61 -17.19 -17.35
CA THR A 216 11.63 -17.78 -16.44
C THR A 216 11.36 -19.23 -16.79
N GLU A 217 11.13 -20.06 -15.78
CA GLU A 217 10.83 -21.47 -15.92
C GLU A 217 9.74 -21.87 -14.94
N THR A 218 8.74 -22.61 -15.40
CA THR A 218 7.72 -23.19 -14.51
C THR A 218 8.13 -24.63 -14.19
N ARG A 219 8.32 -24.92 -12.89
CA ARG A 219 8.69 -26.25 -12.40
C ARG A 219 7.57 -26.80 -11.51
N GLU A 220 7.24 -28.07 -11.66
CA GLU A 220 6.29 -28.74 -10.77
C GLU A 220 7.01 -29.37 -9.58
N VAL A 221 6.55 -29.07 -8.38
CA VAL A 221 7.03 -29.68 -7.14
C VAL A 221 5.82 -30.12 -6.33
N GLY A 222 5.69 -31.42 -6.07
CA GLY A 222 4.55 -31.95 -5.29
C GLY A 222 3.18 -31.69 -5.92
N GLY A 223 3.09 -31.62 -7.25
CA GLY A 223 1.84 -31.35 -7.99
C GLY A 223 1.42 -29.88 -8.04
N VAL A 224 2.26 -28.97 -7.54
CA VAL A 224 2.04 -27.53 -7.63
C VAL A 224 3.07 -26.90 -8.57
N SER A 225 2.60 -26.12 -9.53
CA SER A 225 3.47 -25.39 -10.44
C SER A 225 4.03 -24.13 -9.78
N HIS A 226 5.35 -23.98 -9.79
CA HIS A 226 6.08 -22.85 -9.25
C HIS A 226 6.86 -22.13 -10.35
N LEU A 227 6.83 -20.80 -10.35
CA LEU A 227 7.59 -20.00 -11.31
C LEU A 227 8.97 -19.66 -10.72
N TYR A 228 10.01 -19.97 -11.46
CA TYR A 228 11.41 -19.66 -11.16
C TYR A 228 11.92 -18.61 -12.14
N VAL A 229 12.87 -17.80 -11.69
CA VAL A 229 13.49 -16.71 -12.46
C VAL A 229 15.01 -16.68 -12.22
N THR A 230 15.75 -16.36 -13.28
CA THR A 230 17.20 -16.07 -13.25
C THR A 230 17.51 -14.93 -14.22
N SER A 231 18.64 -14.25 -14.04
CA SER A 231 19.20 -13.35 -15.05
C SER A 231 19.72 -14.14 -16.26
N VAL A 232 19.61 -13.53 -17.45
CA VAL A 232 20.14 -14.07 -18.73
C VAL A 232 21.65 -14.06 -18.76
#